data_AF-A0AAJ2EJU7-F1
#
_entry.id   AF-A0AAJ2EJU7-F1
#
_cell.length_a   1.000
_cell.length_b   1.000
_cell.length_c   1.000
_cell.angle_alpha   90.00
_cell.angle_beta   90.00
_cell.angle_gamma   90.00
#
_symmetry.space_group_name_H-M   'P 1'
#
loop_
_entity.id
_entity.type
_entity.pdbx_description
1 polymer ?
#
loop_
_entity_poly.entity_id
_entity_poly.type
_entity_poly.pdbx_seq_one_letter_code
_entity_poly.pdbx_strand_id
1 'polypeptide(L)'
;MPAKTLEAIRGLERDRFRAMVESDAAALETLLAENVSYVHTNGKRETKRQFIDAITAGRRRYRQIEIQTQDVVSAGPETCLVSGRALIEMESKNGALLFPIAYTAVHVQTGGQWQLLALQATRVALE
;
A
#
# COMPACT_ATOMS: atom_id res chain seq x y z
N MET A 1 -20.50 -1.84 -12.60
CA MET A 1 -20.84 -3.10 -11.90
C MET A 1 -19.81 -3.34 -10.80
N PRO A 2 -20.24 -3.69 -9.58
CA PRO A 2 -19.39 -3.78 -8.40
C PRO A 2 -18.20 -4.72 -8.58
N ALA A 3 -18.38 -5.89 -9.20
CA ALA A 3 -17.28 -6.84 -9.45
C ALA A 3 -16.10 -6.26 -10.24
N LYS A 4 -16.37 -5.39 -11.24
CA LYS A 4 -15.32 -4.72 -12.03
C LYS A 4 -14.55 -3.71 -11.19
N THR A 5 -15.23 -3.01 -10.28
CA THR A 5 -14.59 -2.08 -9.34
C THR A 5 -13.69 -2.84 -8.37
N LEU A 6 -14.16 -3.95 -7.78
CA LEU A 6 -13.36 -4.73 -6.82
C LEU A 6 -12.07 -5.26 -7.47
N GLU A 7 -12.14 -5.77 -8.70
CA GLU A 7 -10.93 -6.21 -9.41
C GLU A 7 -10.00 -5.04 -9.74
N ALA A 8 -10.55 -3.87 -10.10
CA ALA A 8 -9.73 -2.67 -10.31
C ALA A 8 -8.96 -2.27 -9.04
N ILE A 9 -9.61 -2.32 -7.86
CA ILE A 9 -8.93 -2.04 -6.58
C ILE A 9 -7.80 -3.05 -6.30
N ARG A 10 -8.00 -4.33 -6.60
CA ARG A 10 -6.92 -5.34 -6.49
C ARG A 10 -5.74 -4.99 -7.40
N GLY A 11 -6.03 -4.51 -8.62
CA GLY A 11 -5.04 -4.00 -9.56
C GLY A 11 -4.25 -2.81 -9.00
N LEU A 12 -4.94 -1.81 -8.47
CA LEU A 12 -4.29 -0.60 -7.92
C LEU A 12 -3.39 -0.92 -6.72
N GLU A 13 -3.76 -1.90 -5.89
CA GLU A 13 -2.89 -2.38 -4.82
C GLU A 13 -1.61 -3.04 -5.35
N ARG A 14 -1.71 -3.86 -6.42
CA ARG A 14 -0.54 -4.43 -7.11
C ARG A 14 0.34 -3.33 -7.69
N ASP A 15 -0.26 -2.36 -8.38
CA ASP A 15 0.47 -1.24 -8.98
C ASP A 15 1.16 -0.37 -7.92
N ARG A 16 0.51 -0.11 -6.79
CA ARG A 16 1.10 0.64 -5.66
C ARG A 16 2.31 -0.09 -5.08
N PHE A 17 2.20 -1.40 -4.82
CA PHE A 17 3.34 -2.17 -4.33
C PHE A 17 4.48 -2.28 -5.34
N ARG A 18 4.17 -2.41 -6.64
CA ARG A 18 5.18 -2.35 -7.71
C ARG A 18 5.92 -1.00 -7.70
N ALA A 19 5.18 0.12 -7.67
CA ALA A 19 5.76 1.46 -7.63
C ALA A 19 6.65 1.69 -6.40
N MET A 20 6.30 1.09 -5.24
CA MET A 20 7.14 1.13 -4.04
C MET A 20 8.47 0.39 -4.21
N VAL A 21 8.47 -0.76 -4.91
CA VAL A 21 9.67 -1.55 -5.20
C VAL A 21 10.55 -0.84 -6.23
N GLU A 22 9.94 -0.30 -7.29
CA GLU A 22 10.63 0.40 -8.39
C GLU A 22 11.04 1.83 -8.03
N SER A 23 10.64 2.33 -6.85
CA SER A 23 10.83 3.72 -6.44
C SER A 23 10.21 4.75 -7.42
N ASP A 24 9.10 4.39 -8.05
CA ASP A 24 8.40 5.23 -9.03
C ASP A 24 7.55 6.30 -8.34
N ALA A 25 8.14 7.49 -8.20
CA ALA A 25 7.49 8.64 -7.61
C ALA A 25 6.21 9.05 -8.36
N ALA A 26 6.23 9.03 -9.70
CA ALA A 26 5.11 9.52 -10.52
C ALA A 26 3.88 8.61 -10.38
N ALA A 27 4.09 7.30 -10.35
CA ALA A 27 3.03 6.34 -10.07
C ALA A 27 2.48 6.53 -8.65
N LEU A 28 3.35 6.69 -7.64
CA LEU A 28 2.91 6.92 -6.25
C LEU A 28 2.14 8.24 -6.10
N GLU A 29 2.54 9.30 -6.79
CA GLU A 29 1.81 10.57 -6.81
C GLU A 29 0.38 10.41 -7.34
N THR A 30 0.19 9.55 -8.34
CA THR A 30 -1.13 9.26 -8.93
C THR A 30 -1.98 8.37 -8.01
N LEU A 31 -1.37 7.33 -7.45
CA LEU A 31 -2.08 6.27 -6.71
C LEU A 31 -2.46 6.65 -5.28
N LEU A 32 -1.78 7.64 -4.70
CA LEU A 32 -2.00 8.08 -3.32
C LEU A 32 -2.82 9.37 -3.29
N ALA A 33 -3.88 9.40 -2.47
CA ALA A 33 -4.63 10.61 -2.22
C ALA A 33 -3.75 11.67 -1.54
N GLU A 34 -4.00 12.95 -1.79
CA GLU A 34 -3.20 14.05 -1.24
C GLU A 34 -3.12 13.99 0.30
N ASN A 35 -4.24 13.65 0.94
CA ASN A 35 -4.38 13.52 2.39
C ASN A 35 -4.18 12.09 2.91
N VAL A 36 -3.46 11.23 2.17
CA VAL A 36 -3.24 9.84 2.59
C VAL A 36 -2.58 9.77 3.98
N SER A 37 -3.08 8.86 4.81
CA SER A 37 -2.45 8.49 6.09
C SER A 37 -1.82 7.11 5.99
N TYR A 38 -0.49 7.04 5.91
CA TYR A 38 0.24 5.77 5.82
C TYR A 38 0.82 5.40 7.19
N VAL A 39 0.32 4.33 7.81
CA VAL A 39 0.76 3.83 9.12
C VAL A 39 1.53 2.53 8.94
N HIS A 40 2.82 2.58 9.29
CA HIS A 40 3.74 1.45 9.20
C HIS A 40 3.54 0.45 10.35
N THR A 41 4.14 -0.73 10.22
CA THR A 41 4.05 -1.81 11.22
C THR A 41 4.61 -1.48 12.60
N ASN A 42 5.40 -0.41 12.72
CA ASN A 42 5.92 0.12 13.97
C ASN A 42 5.09 1.31 14.52
N GLY A 43 3.93 1.59 13.94
CA GLY A 43 3.05 2.70 14.33
C GLY A 43 3.48 4.07 13.80
N LYS A 44 4.63 4.20 13.12
CA LYS A 44 5.01 5.46 12.49
C LYS A 44 3.97 5.84 11.44
N ARG A 45 3.46 7.06 11.52
CA ARG A 45 2.59 7.65 10.50
C ARG A 45 3.38 8.57 9.57
N GLU A 46 3.07 8.50 8.28
CA GLU A 46 3.63 9.38 7.25
C GLU A 46 2.51 9.98 6.39
N THR A 47 2.74 11.23 5.99
CA THR A 47 2.00 11.91 4.89
C THR A 47 2.44 11.38 3.53
N LYS A 48 1.68 11.69 2.47
CA LYS A 48 2.03 11.38 1.07
C LYS A 48 3.49 11.72 0.76
N ARG A 49 3.85 13.00 0.94
CA ARG A 49 5.19 13.52 0.66
C ARG A 49 6.28 12.79 1.45
N GLN A 50 6.09 12.63 2.76
CA GLN A 50 7.09 11.93 3.60
C GLN A 50 7.29 10.47 3.15
N PHE A 51 6.20 9.79 2.77
CA PHE A 51 6.24 8.42 2.32
C PHE A 51 6.98 8.27 0.98
N ILE A 52 6.63 9.09 -0.01
CA ILE A 52 7.28 9.12 -1.33
C ILE A 52 8.75 9.53 -1.18
N ASP A 53 9.05 10.60 -0.46
CA ASP A 53 10.42 11.08 -0.22
C ASP A 53 11.30 10.01 0.44
N ALA A 54 10.74 9.20 1.35
CA ALA A 54 11.50 8.13 2.00
C ALA A 54 11.87 7.00 1.03
N ILE A 55 11.01 6.69 0.06
CA ILE A 55 11.25 5.69 -0.98
C ILE A 55 12.27 6.23 -1.99
N THR A 56 12.01 7.41 -2.57
CA THR A 56 12.83 7.98 -3.64
C THR A 56 14.23 8.39 -3.19
N ALA A 57 14.38 8.84 -1.94
CA ALA A 57 15.69 9.11 -1.34
C ALA A 57 16.44 7.82 -0.91
N GLY A 58 15.84 6.64 -1.11
CA GLY A 58 16.45 5.36 -0.73
C GLY A 58 16.56 5.10 0.77
N ARG A 59 15.90 5.91 1.61
CA ARG A 59 15.80 5.68 3.06
C ARG A 59 14.94 4.46 3.38
N ARG A 60 14.07 4.08 2.45
CA ARG A 60 13.24 2.87 2.50
C ARG A 60 13.32 2.17 1.14
N ARG A 61 14.00 1.02 1.11
CA ARG A 61 14.14 0.21 -0.10
C ARG A 61 13.40 -1.11 0.08
N TYR A 62 12.34 -1.28 -0.71
CA TYR A 62 11.64 -2.54 -0.85
C TYR A 62 12.30 -3.34 -1.96
N ARG A 63 12.70 -4.58 -1.66
CA ARG A 63 13.23 -5.50 -2.68
C ARG A 63 12.10 -6.24 -3.38
N GLN A 64 11.13 -6.70 -2.59
CA GLN A 64 9.95 -7.40 -3.08
C GLN A 64 8.78 -7.18 -2.11
N ILE A 65 7.58 -7.15 -2.67
CA ILE A 65 6.33 -7.20 -1.93
C ILE A 65 5.45 -8.24 -2.62
N GLU A 66 5.27 -9.39 -1.98
CA GLU A 66 4.42 -10.47 -2.48
C GLU A 66 3.06 -10.39 -1.80
N ILE A 67 2.01 -10.15 -2.59
CA ILE A 67 0.63 -10.18 -2.09
C ILE A 67 0.22 -11.65 -1.91
N GLN A 68 -0.12 -12.02 -0.68
CA GLN A 68 -0.58 -13.36 -0.33
C GLN A 68 -2.11 -13.48 -0.44
N THR A 69 -2.82 -12.50 0.13
CA THR A 69 -4.28 -12.43 0.06
C THR A 69 -4.73 -10.99 -0.03
N GLN A 70 -5.89 -10.82 -0.66
CA GLN A 70 -6.63 -9.57 -0.67
C GLN A 70 -8.11 -9.93 -0.56
N ASP A 71 -8.80 -9.34 0.40
CA ASP A 71 -10.25 -9.30 0.43
C ASP A 71 -10.69 -7.86 0.20
N VAL A 72 -11.61 -7.64 -0.74
CA VAL A 72 -12.02 -6.30 -1.14
C VAL A 72 -13.52 -6.19 -1.00
N VAL A 73 -13.94 -5.21 -0.20
CA VAL A 73 -15.34 -4.96 0.12
C VAL A 73 -15.68 -3.52 -0.27
N SER A 74 -16.82 -3.32 -0.93
CA SER A 74 -17.35 -1.98 -1.15
C SER A 74 -17.93 -1.45 0.16
N ALA A 75 -17.50 -0.23 0.53
CA ALA A 75 -18.00 0.50 1.70
C ALA A 75 -18.81 1.74 1.28
N GLY A 76 -19.47 1.65 0.12
CA GLY A 76 -20.20 2.73 -0.53
C GLY A 76 -19.87 2.84 -2.03
N PRO A 77 -20.53 3.76 -2.75
CA PRO A 77 -20.33 3.92 -4.20
C PRO A 77 -18.88 4.28 -4.58
N GLU A 78 -18.23 5.08 -3.74
CA GLU A 78 -16.90 5.68 -4.01
C GLU A 78 -15.86 5.28 -2.96
N THR A 79 -16.11 4.23 -2.18
CA THR A 79 -15.18 3.75 -1.15
C THR A 79 -15.07 2.23 -1.21
N CYS A 80 -13.84 1.72 -1.17
CA CYS A 80 -13.54 0.30 -1.02
C CYS A 80 -12.55 0.08 0.12
N LEU A 81 -12.76 -0.98 0.88
CA LEU A 81 -11.84 -1.44 1.91
C LEU A 81 -11.14 -2.70 1.41
N VAL A 82 -9.83 -2.76 1.62
CA VAL A 82 -9.00 -3.93 1.35
C VAL A 82 -8.45 -4.45 2.67
N SER A 83 -8.69 -5.72 2.97
CA SER A 83 -8.01 -6.47 4.01
C SER A 83 -7.04 -7.43 3.35
N GLY A 84 -5.74 -7.21 3.48
CA GLY A 84 -4.73 -7.97 2.76
C GLY A 84 -3.63 -8.55 3.64
N ARG A 85 -2.93 -9.53 3.09
CA ARG A 85 -1.68 -10.05 3.63
C ARG A 85 -0.59 -9.96 2.57
N ALA A 86 0.60 -9.59 2.98
CA ALA A 86 1.75 -9.53 2.11
C ALA A 86 3.02 -9.99 2.81
N LEU A 87 3.93 -10.60 2.06
CA LEU A 87 5.30 -10.86 2.48
C LEU A 87 6.19 -9.72 1.99
N ILE A 88 6.82 -9.00 2.92
CA ILE A 88 7.67 -7.85 2.63
C ILE A 88 9.13 -8.26 2.73
N GLU A 89 9.89 -8.03 1.67
CA GLU A 89 11.34 -8.07 1.69
C GLU A 89 11.90 -6.64 1.62
N MET A 90 12.58 -6.22 2.68
CA MET A 90 13.25 -4.92 2.74
C MET A 90 14.76 -5.07 2.70
N GLU A 91 15.44 -4.10 2.11
CA GLU A 91 16.89 -3.99 2.27
C GLU A 91 17.26 -3.61 3.71
N SER A 92 18.33 -4.22 4.22
CA SER A 92 18.89 -4.01 5.55
C SER A 92 20.42 -3.98 5.47
N LYS A 93 21.08 -3.40 6.49
CA LYS A 93 22.55 -3.38 6.57
C LYS A 93 23.17 -4.79 6.50
N ASN A 94 22.44 -5.81 6.95
CA ASN A 94 22.89 -7.20 6.99
C ASN A 94 22.33 -8.05 5.83
N GLY A 95 21.83 -7.42 4.76
CA GLY A 95 21.22 -8.10 3.62
C GLY A 95 19.74 -7.75 3.44
N ALA A 96 18.86 -8.74 3.63
CA ALA A 96 17.42 -8.56 3.51
C ALA A 96 16.71 -8.85 4.85
N LEU A 97 15.66 -8.09 5.12
CA LEU A 97 14.72 -8.34 6.21
C LEU A 97 13.39 -8.78 5.60
N LEU A 98 13.03 -10.04 5.83
CA LEU A 98 11.80 -10.66 5.33
C LEU A 98 10.78 -10.79 6.47
N PHE A 99 9.56 -10.28 6.29
CA PHE A 99 8.51 -10.42 7.31
C PHE A 99 7.10 -10.33 6.69
N PRO A 100 6.15 -11.16 7.16
CA PRO A 100 4.76 -11.06 6.78
C PRO A 100 4.05 -9.89 7.49
N ILE A 101 3.13 -9.24 6.78
CA ILE A 101 2.23 -8.22 7.30
C ILE A 101 0.77 -8.59 7.00
N ALA A 102 -0.11 -8.17 7.90
CA ALA A 102 -1.51 -7.94 7.58
C ALA A 102 -1.72 -6.43 7.43
N TYR A 103 -2.59 -6.02 6.52
CA TYR A 103 -2.86 -4.60 6.31
C TYR A 103 -4.32 -4.34 5.99
N THR A 104 -4.78 -3.14 6.36
CA THR A 104 -6.05 -2.58 5.93
C THR A 104 -5.76 -1.35 5.09
N ALA A 105 -6.32 -1.31 3.88
CA ALA A 105 -6.25 -0.17 2.99
C ALA A 105 -7.66 0.35 2.68
N VAL A 106 -7.81 1.68 2.64
CA VAL A 106 -9.04 2.35 2.24
C VAL A 106 -8.77 3.11 0.95
N HIS A 107 -9.48 2.72 -0.10
CA HIS A 107 -9.48 3.38 -1.39
C HIS A 107 -10.73 4.24 -1.52
N VAL A 108 -10.55 5.45 -2.04
CA VAL A 108 -11.65 6.37 -2.36
C VAL A 108 -11.58 6.79 -3.81
N GLN A 109 -12.73 7.05 -4.41
CA GLN A 109 -12.82 7.63 -5.74
C GLN A 109 -12.98 9.14 -5.62
N THR A 110 -12.07 9.91 -6.22
CA THR A 110 -12.14 11.37 -6.27
C THR A 110 -11.94 11.83 -7.71
N GLY A 111 -12.88 12.60 -8.25
CA GLY A 111 -12.83 13.03 -9.66
C GLY A 111 -12.81 11.87 -10.66
N GLY A 112 -13.43 10.74 -10.30
CA GLY A 112 -13.45 9.53 -11.13
C GLY A 112 -12.19 8.66 -11.03
N GLN A 113 -11.15 9.08 -10.31
CA GLN A 113 -9.92 8.32 -10.09
C GLN A 113 -9.89 7.70 -8.69
N TRP A 114 -9.50 6.43 -8.62
CA TRP A 114 -9.34 5.73 -7.35
C TRP A 114 -7.96 5.97 -6.78
N GLN A 115 -7.90 6.31 -5.49
CA GLN A 115 -6.66 6.60 -4.78
C GLN A 115 -6.69 6.00 -3.37
N LEU A 116 -5.51 5.64 -2.86
CA LEU A 116 -5.36 5.20 -1.48
C LEU A 116 -5.49 6.39 -0.53
N LEU A 117 -6.49 6.36 0.35
CA LEU A 117 -6.70 7.36 1.40
C LEU A 117 -6.06 6.97 2.73
N ALA A 118 -6.01 5.68 3.04
CA ALA A 118 -5.36 5.22 4.26
C ALA A 118 -4.81 3.81 4.09
N LEU A 119 -3.67 3.55 4.72
CA LEU A 119 -3.16 2.20 4.91
C LEU A 119 -2.63 2.08 6.34
N GLN A 120 -2.98 1.00 7.01
CA GLN A 120 -2.34 0.58 8.25
C GLN A 120 -1.88 -0.86 8.12
N ALA A 121 -0.62 -1.10 8.47
CA ALA A 121 -0.04 -2.43 8.48
C ALA A 121 0.34 -2.86 9.90
N THR A 122 0.25 -4.15 10.16
CA THR A 122 0.70 -4.80 11.40
C THR A 122 1.55 -5.99 11.02
N ARG A 123 2.67 -6.24 11.71
CA ARG A 123 3.41 -7.49 11.52
C ARG A 123 2.51 -8.65 11.91
N VAL A 124 2.53 -9.71 11.11
CA VAL A 124 1.85 -10.95 11.51
C VAL A 124 2.65 -11.56 12.65
N ALA A 125 1.96 -11.91 13.75
CA ALA A 125 2.56 -12.66 14.83
C ALA A 125 3.09 -14.01 14.31
N LEU A 126 4.21 -14.46 14.87
CA LEU A 126 4.77 -15.76 14.48
C LEU A 126 4.03 -16.92 15.17
N GLU A 127 3.17 -16.63 16.16
CA GLU A 127 2.31 -17.56 16.89
C GLU A 127 1.04 -16.84 17.36
#